data_AF-A0A4S9YN30-F1
#
_entry.id   AF-A0A4S9YN30-F1
#
_cell.length_a   1.000
_cell.length_b   1.000
_cell.length_c   1.000
_cell.angle_alpha   90.00
_cell.angle_beta   90.00
_cell.angle_gamma   90.00
#
_symmetry.space_group_name_H-M   'P 1'
#
loop_
_entity.id
_entity.type
_entity.pdbx_description
1 polymer ?
#
loop_
_entity_poly.entity_id
_entity_poly.type
_entity_poly.pdbx_seq_one_letter_code
_entity_poly.pdbx_strand_id
1 'polypeptide(L)'
;MAHPAWRGTLTGLYNCTWYIGSIVASWVIYGCSQHIKTDISWRAPIWCQLISSVIVALGVWFLPESPRWLCAQDRMEEATKVLARYHGEGDESHPIVVLQLKEMQNQIRQDASDKKGWDYSELVNTHSARRRLICVLGMACFGQLSGNSVTSYYLPVMLEKAGITSESTQLMLNGIYPVICFFGAILGARMTDVVGRRPLLLYSILFCSGCFAIICGTSKLAQQDSDNKSAANTTIAFIYLFGIIFSFGWTPLQSMYIAETLSTSTRAKGTAVGNLASNVSSAVIQYGSGPAFQNIGAYFYLVFV
;
A
#
# COMPACT_ATOMS: atom_id res chain seq x y z
N MET A 1 8.00 1.40 -18.96
CA MET A 1 6.62 0.93 -19.23
C MET A 1 6.59 -0.58 -19.12
N ALA A 2 5.58 -1.13 -18.44
CA ALA A 2 5.50 -2.56 -18.20
C ALA A 2 4.85 -3.28 -19.39
N HIS A 3 5.52 -4.31 -19.92
CA HIS A 3 4.89 -5.27 -20.83
C HIS A 3 3.65 -5.88 -20.14
N PRO A 4 2.53 -6.13 -20.85
CA PRO A 4 1.28 -6.62 -20.24
C PRO A 4 1.45 -7.82 -19.31
N ALA A 5 2.36 -8.74 -19.65
CA ALA A 5 2.68 -9.92 -18.85
C ALA A 5 3.31 -9.60 -17.49
N TRP A 6 4.08 -8.52 -17.38
CA TRP A 6 4.79 -8.11 -16.15
C TRP A 6 4.10 -6.97 -15.41
N ARG A 7 2.96 -6.50 -15.92
CA ARG A 7 2.25 -5.34 -15.39
C ARG A 7 1.76 -5.57 -13.97
N GLY A 8 1.26 -6.78 -13.66
CA GLY A 8 0.83 -7.15 -12.31
C GLY A 8 1.99 -7.08 -11.33
N THR A 9 3.08 -7.79 -11.62
CA THR A 9 4.30 -7.82 -10.80
C THR A 9 4.91 -6.42 -10.60
N LEU A 10 5.01 -5.61 -11.67
CA LEU A 10 5.55 -4.24 -11.57
C LEU A 10 4.64 -3.30 -10.77
N THR A 11 3.32 -3.48 -10.83
CA THR A 11 2.37 -2.72 -10.00
C THR A 11 2.43 -3.16 -8.53
N GLY A 12 2.67 -4.45 -8.26
CA GLY A 12 2.94 -4.97 -6.92
C GLY A 12 4.26 -4.44 -6.34
N LEU A 13 5.33 -4.41 -7.16
CA LEU A 13 6.62 -3.83 -6.79
C LEU A 13 6.56 -2.33 -6.52
N TYR A 14 5.68 -1.60 -7.22
CA TYR A 14 5.41 -0.20 -6.91
C TYR A 14 4.94 -0.01 -5.46
N ASN A 15 4.05 -0.87 -4.95
CA ASN A 15 3.65 -0.81 -3.54
C ASN A 15 4.76 -1.21 -2.58
N CYS A 16 5.64 -2.14 -2.99
CA CYS A 16 6.79 -2.52 -2.16
C CYS A 16 7.75 -1.33 -1.93
N THR A 17 7.78 -0.36 -2.84
CA THR A 17 8.60 0.86 -2.72
C THR A 17 8.18 1.72 -1.52
N TRP A 18 6.93 1.62 -1.07
CA TRP A 18 6.47 2.28 0.15
C TRP A 18 7.27 1.84 1.38
N TYR A 19 7.56 0.53 1.53
CA TYR A 19 8.39 0.04 2.62
C TYR A 19 9.85 0.52 2.50
N ILE A 20 10.40 0.65 1.29
CA ILE A 20 11.75 1.22 1.11
C ILE A 20 11.80 2.63 1.71
N GLY A 21 10.79 3.45 1.41
CA GLY A 21 10.64 4.78 2.01
C GLY A 21 10.52 4.72 3.54
N SER A 22 9.70 3.81 4.06
CA SER A 22 9.55 3.59 5.51
C SER A 22 10.84 3.17 6.18
N ILE A 23 11.63 2.28 5.57
CA ILE A 23 12.92 1.81 6.08
C ILE A 23 13.88 2.99 6.19
N VAL A 24 14.06 3.75 5.10
CA VAL A 24 14.94 4.93 5.10
C VAL A 24 14.50 5.93 6.17
N ALA A 25 13.19 6.19 6.29
CA ALA A 25 12.66 7.10 7.30
C ALA A 25 12.97 6.61 8.73
N SER A 26 12.67 5.35 9.06
CA SER A 26 12.93 4.80 10.40
C SER A 26 14.42 4.82 10.77
N TRP A 27 15.33 4.50 9.84
CA TRP A 27 16.77 4.53 10.09
C TRP A 27 17.33 5.95 10.21
N VAL A 28 16.80 6.91 9.45
CA VAL A 28 17.16 8.34 9.59
C VAL A 28 16.72 8.87 10.96
N ILE A 29 15.53 8.50 11.43
CA ILE A 29 15.04 8.89 12.77
C ILE A 29 15.92 8.25 13.85
N TYR A 30 16.27 6.98 13.73
CA TYR A 30 17.17 6.29 14.65
C TYR A 30 18.56 6.98 14.70
N GLY A 31 19.13 7.29 13.54
CA GLY A 31 20.42 7.97 13.43
C GLY A 31 20.41 9.37 14.06
N CYS A 32 19.34 10.15 13.81
CA CYS A 32 19.16 11.49 14.38
C CYS A 32 18.97 11.43 15.90
N SER A 33 18.18 10.49 16.42
CA SER A 33 17.94 10.31 17.85
C SER A 33 19.20 9.90 18.62
N GLN A 34 20.08 9.08 18.03
CA GLN A 34 21.33 8.65 18.67
C GLN A 34 22.42 9.73 18.70
N HIS A 35 22.54 10.53 17.65
CA HIS A 35 23.69 11.43 17.46
C HIS A 35 23.38 12.90 17.72
N ILE A 36 22.11 13.30 17.77
CA ILE A 36 21.69 14.69 17.96
C ILE A 36 20.84 14.75 19.24
N LYS A 37 21.30 15.51 20.24
CA LYS A 37 20.60 15.72 21.53
C LYS A 37 19.85 17.07 21.60
N THR A 38 19.73 17.77 20.49
CA THR A 38 19.19 19.14 20.39
C THR A 38 17.85 19.12 19.64
N ASP A 39 17.07 20.20 19.70
CA ASP A 39 15.78 20.38 18.98
C ASP A 39 15.80 20.08 17.46
N ILE A 40 16.99 19.92 16.86
CA ILE A 40 17.17 19.57 15.46
C ILE A 40 16.83 18.09 15.20
N SER A 41 16.83 17.21 16.21
CA SER A 41 16.63 15.76 16.04
C SER A 41 15.29 15.37 15.44
N TRP A 42 14.22 16.13 15.71
CA TRP A 42 12.90 15.87 15.14
C TRP A 42 12.69 16.59 13.79
N ARG A 43 13.45 17.66 13.53
CA ARG A 43 13.37 18.42 12.26
C ARG A 43 14.18 17.79 11.14
N ALA A 44 15.34 17.19 11.46
CA ALA A 44 16.22 16.60 10.46
C ALA A 44 15.54 15.50 9.60
N PRO A 45 14.74 14.57 10.16
CA PRO A 45 13.99 13.61 9.36
C PRO A 45 13.01 14.26 8.38
N ILE A 46 12.39 15.39 8.76
CA ILE A 46 11.46 16.14 7.89
C ILE A 46 12.22 16.74 6.69
N TRP A 47 13.40 17.31 6.92
CA TRP A 47 14.26 17.82 5.84
C TRP A 47 14.76 16.70 4.92
N CYS A 48 15.05 15.51 5.46
CA CYS A 48 15.44 14.36 4.64
C CYS A 48 14.31 13.90 3.69
N GLN A 49 13.04 14.06 4.07
CA GLN A 49 11.91 13.74 3.17
C GLN A 49 11.82 14.68 1.95
N LEU A 50 12.37 15.90 2.04
CA LEU A 50 12.45 16.79 0.87
C LEU A 50 13.42 16.25 -0.18
N ILE A 51 14.46 15.52 0.22
CA ILE A 51 15.45 14.96 -0.72
C ILE A 51 14.77 13.98 -1.68
N SER A 52 13.93 13.06 -1.18
CA SER A 52 13.21 12.12 -2.04
C SER A 52 12.24 12.83 -2.98
N SER A 53 11.58 13.89 -2.51
CA SER A 53 10.66 14.70 -3.32
C SER A 53 11.38 15.44 -4.46
N VAL A 54 12.57 15.98 -4.19
CA VAL A 54 13.40 16.66 -5.20
C VAL A 54 13.88 15.68 -6.27
N ILE A 55 14.30 14.46 -5.88
CA ILE A 55 14.69 13.42 -6.84
C ILE A 55 13.54 13.09 -7.79
N VAL A 56 12.32 12.97 -7.28
CA VAL A 56 11.13 12.74 -8.13
C VAL A 56 10.87 13.94 -9.05
N ALA A 57 10.93 15.16 -8.53
CA ALA A 57 10.69 16.37 -9.32
C ALA A 57 11.69 16.54 -10.48
N LEU A 58 12.96 16.19 -10.25
CA LEU A 58 13.98 16.17 -11.30
C LEU A 58 13.79 14.98 -12.26
N GLY A 59 13.39 13.83 -11.74
CA GLY A 59 13.16 12.61 -12.52
C GLY A 59 12.05 12.73 -13.55
N VAL A 60 10.96 13.45 -13.24
CA VAL A 60 9.80 13.62 -14.13
C VAL A 60 10.18 14.12 -15.52
N TRP A 61 11.20 14.98 -15.64
CA TRP A 61 11.66 15.51 -16.93
C TRP A 61 12.30 14.46 -17.85
N PHE A 62 12.76 13.33 -17.30
CA PHE A 62 13.38 12.24 -18.05
C PHE A 62 12.42 11.09 -18.38
N LEU A 63 11.21 11.10 -17.83
CA LEU A 63 10.23 10.04 -18.06
C LEU A 63 9.46 10.29 -19.37
N PRO A 64 9.35 9.29 -20.26
CA PRO A 64 8.52 9.40 -21.45
C PRO A 64 7.04 9.46 -21.06
N GLU A 65 6.28 10.23 -21.82
CA GLU A 65 4.83 10.31 -21.66
C GLU A 65 4.13 8.96 -21.89
N SER A 66 2.98 8.78 -21.25
CA SER A 66 2.20 7.55 -21.38
C SER A 66 1.66 7.40 -22.81
N PRO A 67 1.92 6.29 -23.52
CA PRO A 67 1.40 6.05 -24.88
C PRO A 67 -0.12 6.16 -24.96
N ARG A 68 -0.82 5.80 -23.89
CA ARG A 68 -2.28 5.91 -23.80
C ARG A 68 -2.75 7.36 -23.77
N TRP A 69 -2.01 8.23 -23.08
CA TRP A 69 -2.29 9.67 -23.03
C TRP A 69 -1.99 10.31 -24.39
N LEU A 70 -0.86 9.94 -25.01
CA LEU A 70 -0.50 10.39 -26.36
C LEU A 70 -1.57 9.99 -27.39
N CYS A 71 -2.05 8.75 -27.37
CA CYS A 71 -3.16 8.31 -28.22
C CYS A 71 -4.48 9.06 -27.94
N ALA A 72 -4.73 9.48 -26.70
CA ALA A 72 -5.94 10.23 -26.34
C ALA A 72 -5.91 11.70 -26.79
N GLN A 73 -4.71 12.24 -27.02
CA GLN A 73 -4.44 13.57 -27.56
C GLN A 73 -4.21 13.56 -29.08
N ASP A 74 -4.60 12.48 -29.78
CA ASP A 74 -4.38 12.27 -31.22
C ASP A 74 -2.90 12.28 -31.67
N ARG A 75 -1.94 12.13 -30.74
CA ARG A 75 -0.49 12.06 -31.01
C ARG A 75 -0.02 10.62 -31.26
N MET A 76 -0.53 10.02 -32.33
CA MET A 76 -0.35 8.59 -32.63
C MET A 76 1.07 8.19 -33.03
N GLU A 77 1.79 9.06 -33.75
CA GLU A 77 3.18 8.81 -34.17
C GLU A 77 4.13 8.74 -32.97
N GLU A 78 3.94 9.62 -32.00
CA GLU A 78 4.75 9.62 -30.77
C GLU A 78 4.44 8.42 -29.89
N ALA A 79 3.15 8.04 -29.77
CA ALA A 79 2.75 6.83 -29.08
C ALA A 79 3.42 5.59 -29.70
N THR A 80 3.49 5.53 -31.04
CA THR A 80 4.14 4.43 -31.79
C THR A 80 5.64 4.37 -31.50
N LYS A 81 6.34 5.52 -31.55
CA LYS A 81 7.79 5.59 -31.22
C LYS A 81 8.09 5.13 -29.80
N VAL A 82 7.26 5.53 -28.84
CA VAL A 82 7.41 5.12 -27.45
C VAL A 82 7.13 3.61 -27.30
N LEU A 83 6.07 3.10 -27.92
CA LEU A 83 5.75 1.67 -27.92
C LEU A 83 6.83 0.81 -28.60
N ALA A 84 7.35 1.25 -29.75
CA ALA A 84 8.44 0.60 -30.46
C ALA A 84 9.71 0.51 -29.61
N ARG A 85 10.07 1.60 -28.91
CA ARG A 85 11.25 1.64 -28.04
C ARG A 85 11.16 0.70 -26.83
N TYR A 86 9.98 0.54 -26.22
CA TYR A 86 9.83 -0.24 -24.98
C TYR A 86 9.25 -1.64 -25.16
N HIS A 87 8.57 -1.94 -26.27
CA HIS A 87 7.92 -3.23 -26.52
C HIS A 87 8.23 -3.85 -27.89
N GLY A 88 8.74 -3.07 -28.85
CA GLY A 88 9.05 -3.52 -30.21
C GLY A 88 10.55 -3.63 -30.50
N GLU A 89 11.41 -3.54 -29.49
CA GLU A 89 12.89 -3.55 -29.65
C GLU A 89 13.43 -2.49 -30.64
N GLY A 90 12.67 -1.40 -30.86
CA GLY A 90 12.99 -0.34 -31.82
C GLY A 90 12.30 -0.47 -33.18
N ASP A 91 11.54 -1.54 -33.43
CA ASP A 91 10.76 -1.71 -34.66
C ASP A 91 9.32 -1.22 -34.47
N GLU A 92 8.94 -0.21 -35.25
CA GLU A 92 7.58 0.36 -35.28
C GLU A 92 6.57 -0.60 -35.92
N SER A 93 7.04 -1.53 -36.76
CA SER A 93 6.20 -2.51 -37.46
C SER A 93 5.99 -3.81 -36.68
N HIS A 94 6.57 -3.92 -35.48
CA HIS A 94 6.49 -5.13 -34.68
C HIS A 94 5.01 -5.50 -34.41
N PRO A 95 4.58 -6.76 -34.63
CA PRO A 95 3.17 -7.17 -34.53
C PRO A 95 2.51 -6.82 -33.18
N ILE A 96 3.29 -6.86 -32.09
CA ILE A 96 2.82 -6.50 -30.74
C ILE A 96 2.53 -5.00 -30.62
N VAL A 97 3.34 -4.14 -31.26
CA VAL A 97 3.16 -2.67 -31.22
C VAL A 97 1.90 -2.29 -31.98
N VAL A 98 1.71 -2.84 -33.19
CA VAL A 98 0.52 -2.61 -34.01
C VAL A 98 -0.75 -3.10 -33.31
N LEU A 99 -0.69 -4.28 -32.70
CA LEU A 99 -1.82 -4.84 -31.93
C LEU A 99 -2.17 -3.95 -30.72
N GLN A 100 -1.17 -3.54 -29.93
CA GLN A 100 -1.39 -2.67 -28.77
C GLN A 100 -1.93 -1.29 -29.16
N LEU A 101 -1.42 -0.70 -30.25
CA LEU A 101 -1.96 0.57 -30.77
C LEU A 101 -3.42 0.43 -31.18
N LYS A 102 -3.78 -0.65 -31.88
CA LYS A 102 -5.15 -0.91 -32.31
C LYS A 102 -6.09 -1.14 -31.12
N GLU A 103 -5.65 -1.87 -30.10
CA GLU A 103 -6.39 -2.03 -28.84
C GLU A 103 -6.60 -0.68 -28.13
N MET A 104 -5.56 0.15 -28.03
CA MET A 104 -5.67 1.46 -27.40
C MET A 104 -6.60 2.40 -28.19
N GLN A 105 -6.52 2.41 -29.53
CA GLN A 105 -7.42 3.20 -30.37
C GLN A 105 -8.87 2.74 -30.20
N ASN A 106 -9.13 1.43 -30.18
CA ASN A 106 -10.48 0.90 -29.99
C ASN A 106 -11.03 1.27 -28.61
N GLN A 107 -10.21 1.20 -27.56
CA GLN A 107 -10.60 1.63 -26.21
C GLN A 107 -10.92 3.13 -26.17
N ILE A 108 -10.06 3.97 -26.75
CA ILE A 108 -10.26 5.43 -26.77
C ILE A 108 -11.47 5.83 -27.62
N ARG A 109 -11.72 5.16 -28.75
CA ARG A 109 -12.91 5.43 -29.59
C ARG A 109 -14.21 5.05 -28.90
N GLN A 110 -14.22 3.95 -28.14
CA GLN A 110 -15.36 3.56 -27.32
C GLN A 110 -15.55 4.53 -26.12
N ASP A 111 -14.45 4.99 -25.52
CA ASP A 111 -14.45 5.89 -24.35
C ASP A 111 -14.61 7.38 -24.73
N ALA A 112 -14.39 7.79 -25.99
CA ALA A 112 -14.47 9.19 -26.43
C ALA A 112 -15.88 9.78 -26.31
N SER A 113 -16.91 8.94 -26.30
CA SER A 113 -18.30 9.33 -26.07
C SER A 113 -18.59 9.72 -24.61
N ASP A 114 -17.71 9.37 -23.66
CA ASP A 114 -17.85 9.57 -22.19
C ASP A 114 -16.89 10.64 -21.62
N LYS A 115 -16.45 11.60 -22.48
CA LYS A 115 -15.51 12.68 -22.11
C LYS A 115 -16.12 13.79 -21.23
N LYS A 116 -16.72 13.44 -20.08
CA LYS A 116 -16.99 14.41 -19.01
C LYS A 116 -16.13 14.06 -17.79
N GLY A 117 -15.08 14.85 -17.57
CA GLY A 117 -14.17 14.68 -16.43
C GLY A 117 -14.83 14.86 -15.06
N TRP A 118 -15.99 15.50 -15.02
CA TRP A 118 -16.83 15.70 -13.84
C TRP A 118 -17.91 14.63 -13.68
N ASP A 119 -18.13 13.77 -14.68
CA ASP A 119 -19.20 12.79 -14.64
C ASP A 119 -18.73 11.51 -13.93
N TYR A 120 -18.97 11.42 -12.63
CA TYR A 120 -18.77 10.21 -11.85
C TYR A 120 -19.96 9.23 -11.97
N SER A 121 -21.01 9.60 -12.72
CA SER A 121 -22.21 8.78 -12.89
C SER A 121 -21.87 7.45 -13.57
N GLU A 122 -20.89 7.41 -14.49
CA GLU A 122 -20.37 6.18 -15.10
C GLU A 122 -19.92 5.11 -14.08
N LEU A 123 -19.45 5.51 -12.90
CA LEU A 123 -19.05 4.57 -11.84
C LEU A 123 -20.26 3.90 -11.16
N VAL A 124 -21.43 4.52 -11.24
CA VAL A 124 -22.66 4.10 -10.53
C VAL A 124 -23.78 3.72 -11.51
N ASN A 125 -23.68 4.03 -12.80
CA ASN A 125 -24.79 3.87 -13.75
C ASN A 125 -25.18 2.41 -14.00
N THR A 126 -24.22 1.49 -14.06
CA THR A 126 -24.50 0.07 -14.33
C THR A 126 -24.39 -0.77 -13.07
N HIS A 127 -25.23 -1.81 -12.94
CA HIS A 127 -25.13 -2.80 -11.86
C HIS A 127 -23.72 -3.41 -11.75
N SER A 128 -23.07 -3.68 -12.89
CA SER A 128 -21.68 -4.15 -12.96
C SER A 128 -20.68 -3.11 -12.44
N ALA A 129 -20.87 -1.83 -12.77
CA ALA A 129 -20.01 -0.73 -12.31
C ALA A 129 -20.15 -0.52 -10.79
N ARG A 130 -21.38 -0.55 -10.26
CA ARG A 130 -21.63 -0.50 -8.80
C ARG A 130 -20.94 -1.64 -8.06
N ARG A 131 -21.04 -2.87 -8.56
CA ARG A 131 -20.39 -4.04 -7.94
C ARG A 131 -18.87 -3.88 -7.94
N ARG A 132 -18.28 -3.38 -9.03
CA ARG A 132 -16.84 -3.07 -9.09
C ARG A 132 -16.46 -1.96 -8.11
N LEU A 133 -17.24 -0.89 -8.03
CA LEU A 133 -17.02 0.21 -7.09
C LEU A 133 -17.09 -0.26 -5.63
N ILE A 134 -18.05 -1.11 -5.28
CA ILE A 134 -18.15 -1.71 -3.94
C ILE A 134 -16.89 -2.53 -3.63
N CYS A 135 -16.39 -3.32 -4.58
CA CYS A 135 -15.15 -4.08 -4.37
C CYS A 135 -13.93 -3.16 -4.22
N VAL A 136 -13.83 -2.06 -4.99
CA VAL A 136 -12.76 -1.06 -4.86
C VAL A 136 -12.82 -0.36 -3.50
N LEU A 137 -14.00 0.12 -3.10
CA LEU A 137 -14.22 0.75 -1.80
C LEU A 137 -13.95 -0.23 -0.66
N GLY A 138 -14.41 -1.48 -0.78
CA GLY A 138 -14.13 -2.53 0.18
C GLY A 138 -12.64 -2.75 0.35
N MET A 139 -11.89 -2.94 -0.73
CA MET A 139 -10.43 -3.11 -0.66
C MET A 139 -9.71 -1.90 -0.07
N ALA A 140 -10.16 -0.68 -0.39
CA ALA A 140 -9.58 0.56 0.15
C ALA A 140 -9.86 0.76 1.65
N CYS A 141 -11.11 0.53 2.06
CA CYS A 141 -11.55 0.67 3.45
C CYS A 141 -10.97 -0.44 4.33
N PHE A 142 -11.13 -1.71 3.93
CA PHE A 142 -10.60 -2.84 4.70
C PHE A 142 -9.07 -2.82 4.77
N GLY A 143 -8.39 -2.26 3.76
CA GLY A 143 -6.94 -2.13 3.83
C GLY A 143 -6.46 -1.24 4.96
N GLN A 144 -7.15 -0.13 5.21
CA GLN A 144 -6.80 0.74 6.32
C GLN A 144 -7.42 0.25 7.64
N LEU A 145 -8.68 -0.19 7.60
CA LEU A 145 -9.43 -0.72 8.76
C LEU A 145 -8.87 -2.03 9.31
N SER A 146 -8.03 -2.74 8.57
CA SER A 146 -7.31 -3.92 9.06
C SER A 146 -6.32 -3.64 10.19
N GLY A 147 -6.04 -2.37 10.51
CA GLY A 147 -5.21 -2.00 11.65
C GLY A 147 -3.71 -1.96 11.37
N ASN A 148 -3.26 -2.00 10.11
CA ASN A 148 -1.84 -1.87 9.76
C ASN A 148 -1.18 -0.61 10.36
N SER A 149 -1.88 0.53 10.26
CA SER A 149 -1.41 1.80 10.83
C SER A 149 -1.41 1.77 12.36
N VAL A 150 -2.47 1.22 12.97
CA VAL A 150 -2.60 1.06 14.43
C VAL A 150 -1.41 0.25 14.95
N THR A 151 -1.19 -0.93 14.40
CA THR A 151 -0.08 -1.81 14.81
C THR A 151 1.28 -1.10 14.75
N SER A 152 1.53 -0.31 13.70
CA SER A 152 2.80 0.41 13.54
C SER A 152 2.98 1.57 14.54
N TYR A 153 1.93 2.36 14.79
CA TYR A 153 1.96 3.47 15.76
C TYR A 153 2.00 3.01 17.21
N TYR A 154 1.40 1.85 17.51
CA TYR A 154 1.29 1.33 18.88
C TYR A 154 2.39 0.35 19.25
N LEU A 155 3.22 -0.09 18.30
CA LEU A 155 4.39 -0.93 18.58
C LEU A 155 5.31 -0.32 19.66
N PRO A 156 5.69 0.98 19.63
CA PRO A 156 6.54 1.58 20.66
C PRO A 156 5.89 1.60 22.06
N VAL A 157 4.60 1.94 22.12
CA VAL A 157 3.83 1.98 23.39
C VAL A 157 3.72 0.59 24.02
N MET A 158 3.55 -0.45 23.19
CA MET A 158 3.54 -1.83 23.68
C MET A 158 4.92 -2.32 24.11
N LEU A 159 5.99 -1.90 23.43
CA LEU A 159 7.37 -2.19 23.84
C LEU A 159 7.70 -1.55 25.20
N GLU A 160 7.19 -0.36 25.47
CA GLU A 160 7.33 0.29 26.77
C GLU A 160 6.60 -0.51 27.88
N LYS A 161 5.36 -0.92 27.63
CA LYS A 161 4.60 -1.78 28.55
C LYS A 161 5.22 -3.16 28.76
N ALA A 162 6.00 -3.66 27.79
CA ALA A 162 6.76 -4.90 27.89
C ALA A 162 7.99 -4.82 28.82
N GLY A 163 8.31 -3.64 29.35
CA GLY A 163 9.52 -3.40 30.15
C GLY A 163 10.77 -3.12 29.31
N ILE A 164 10.62 -2.90 27.98
CA ILE A 164 11.71 -2.45 27.10
C ILE A 164 11.67 -0.92 27.08
N THR A 165 12.24 -0.30 28.12
CA THR A 165 12.24 1.16 28.34
C THR A 165 13.37 1.90 27.62
N SER A 166 14.26 1.18 26.94
CA SER A 166 15.34 1.82 26.17
C SER A 166 14.81 2.36 24.84
N GLU A 167 14.73 3.69 24.72
CA GLU A 167 14.32 4.40 23.48
C GLU A 167 15.12 3.93 22.26
N SER A 168 16.42 3.64 22.43
CA SER A 168 17.27 3.13 21.35
C SER A 168 16.82 1.76 20.85
N THR A 169 16.40 0.88 21.77
CA THR A 169 15.93 -0.47 21.42
C THR A 169 14.55 -0.42 20.78
N GLN A 170 13.67 0.47 21.24
CA GLN A 170 12.35 0.67 20.64
C GLN A 170 12.45 1.20 19.20
N LEU A 171 13.31 2.20 18.97
CA LEU A 171 13.56 2.75 17.64
C LEU A 171 14.19 1.71 16.71
N MET A 172 15.13 0.90 17.21
CA MET A 172 15.75 -0.18 16.44
C MET A 172 14.72 -1.24 16.03
N LEU A 173 13.84 -1.67 16.95
CA LEU A 173 12.74 -2.59 16.65
C LEU A 173 11.78 -1.98 15.63
N ASN A 174 11.40 -0.71 15.80
CA ASN A 174 10.57 -0.01 14.81
C ASN A 174 11.22 0.08 13.43
N GLY A 175 12.56 0.19 13.35
CA GLY A 175 13.31 0.17 12.09
C GLY A 175 13.43 -1.21 11.43
N ILE A 176 13.46 -2.29 12.22
CA ILE A 176 13.52 -3.67 11.71
C ILE A 176 12.16 -4.12 11.17
N TYR A 177 11.06 -3.68 11.77
CA TYR A 177 9.70 -4.08 11.37
C TYR A 177 9.40 -3.85 9.86
N PRO A 178 9.61 -2.65 9.29
CA PRO A 178 9.42 -2.40 7.86
C PRO A 178 10.32 -3.25 6.96
N VAL A 179 11.53 -3.62 7.41
CA VAL A 179 12.45 -4.48 6.64
C VAL A 179 11.86 -5.87 6.47
N ILE A 180 11.33 -6.45 7.55
CA ILE A 180 10.74 -7.78 7.51
C ILE A 180 9.43 -7.75 6.69
N CYS A 181 8.62 -6.70 6.86
CA CYS A 181 7.44 -6.46 6.03
C CYS A 181 7.78 -6.32 4.53
N PHE A 182 8.90 -5.66 4.19
CA PHE A 182 9.36 -5.52 2.81
C PHE A 182 9.69 -6.88 2.17
N PHE A 183 10.41 -7.76 2.87
CA PHE A 183 10.64 -9.12 2.38
C PHE A 183 9.32 -9.89 2.21
N GLY A 184 8.40 -9.75 3.16
CA GLY A 184 7.05 -10.30 3.05
C GLY A 184 6.31 -9.79 1.80
N ALA A 185 6.38 -8.50 1.52
CA ALA A 185 5.73 -7.87 0.36
C ALA A 185 6.32 -8.33 -0.98
N ILE A 186 7.65 -8.50 -1.08
CA ILE A 186 8.30 -9.01 -2.30
C ILE A 186 7.85 -10.46 -2.58
N LEU A 187 7.86 -11.31 -1.54
CA LEU A 187 7.41 -12.70 -1.66
C LEU A 187 5.92 -12.75 -2.01
N GLY A 188 5.11 -11.87 -1.41
CA GLY A 188 3.69 -11.71 -1.68
C GLY A 188 3.40 -11.31 -3.12
N ALA A 189 4.13 -10.31 -3.64
CA ALA A 189 3.99 -9.86 -5.03
C ALA A 189 4.24 -11.00 -6.03
N ARG A 190 5.25 -11.86 -5.78
CA ARG A 190 5.53 -13.04 -6.63
C ARG A 190 4.50 -14.16 -6.45
N MET A 191 4.09 -14.46 -5.22
CA MET A 191 3.11 -15.53 -4.97
C MET A 191 1.70 -15.17 -5.43
N THR A 192 1.38 -13.88 -5.56
CA THR A 192 0.08 -13.44 -6.09
C THR A 192 -0.14 -13.88 -7.53
N ASP A 193 0.92 -13.96 -8.34
CA ASP A 193 0.85 -14.44 -9.73
C ASP A 193 0.69 -15.97 -9.82
N VAL A 194 1.09 -16.73 -8.78
CA VAL A 194 1.08 -18.20 -8.77
C VAL A 194 -0.16 -18.79 -8.09
N VAL A 195 -0.50 -18.29 -6.90
CA VAL A 195 -1.60 -18.82 -6.06
C VAL A 195 -2.95 -18.24 -6.46
N GLY A 196 -2.94 -17.10 -7.15
CA GLY A 196 -4.14 -16.35 -7.49
C GLY A 196 -4.62 -15.45 -6.35
N ARG A 197 -5.41 -14.44 -6.70
CA ARG A 197 -5.65 -13.26 -5.84
C ARG A 197 -6.69 -13.46 -4.76
N ARG A 198 -7.79 -14.14 -5.10
CA ARG A 198 -8.89 -14.41 -4.19
C ARG A 198 -8.51 -15.34 -3.03
N PRO A 199 -7.85 -16.50 -3.25
CA PRO A 199 -7.43 -17.34 -2.14
C PRO A 199 -6.41 -16.63 -1.25
N LEU A 200 -5.48 -15.88 -1.86
CA LEU A 200 -4.45 -15.16 -1.12
C LEU A 200 -5.04 -14.08 -0.20
N LEU A 201 -6.08 -13.34 -0.64
CA LEU A 201 -6.82 -12.42 0.24
C LEU A 201 -7.52 -13.15 1.39
N LEU A 202 -8.26 -14.23 1.10
CA LEU A 202 -9.03 -14.94 2.12
C LEU A 202 -8.14 -15.59 3.18
N TYR A 203 -7.05 -16.24 2.76
CA TYR A 203 -6.09 -16.81 3.70
C TYR A 203 -5.43 -15.71 4.54
N SER A 204 -5.03 -14.60 3.93
CA SER A 204 -4.41 -13.50 4.67
C SER A 204 -5.35 -12.91 5.71
N ILE A 205 -6.64 -12.73 5.41
CA ILE A 205 -7.64 -12.25 6.37
C ILE A 205 -7.81 -13.25 7.53
N LEU A 206 -7.93 -14.54 7.24
CA LEU A 206 -8.08 -15.58 8.27
C LEU A 206 -6.86 -15.63 9.20
N PHE A 207 -5.65 -15.58 8.64
CA PHE A 207 -4.42 -15.57 9.42
C PHE A 207 -4.25 -14.26 10.21
N CYS A 208 -4.63 -13.12 9.64
CA CYS A 208 -4.61 -11.83 10.33
C CYS A 208 -5.60 -11.79 11.51
N SER A 209 -6.83 -12.25 11.32
CA SER A 209 -7.84 -12.34 12.40
C SER A 209 -7.37 -13.28 13.52
N GLY A 210 -6.76 -14.42 13.17
CA GLY A 210 -6.12 -15.31 14.14
C GLY A 210 -4.96 -14.66 14.91
N CYS A 211 -4.10 -13.90 14.24
CA CYS A 211 -3.04 -13.15 14.90
C CYS A 211 -3.60 -12.08 15.85
N PHE A 212 -4.64 -11.35 15.45
CA PHE A 212 -5.29 -10.36 16.31
C PHE A 212 -5.99 -10.99 17.52
N ALA A 213 -6.61 -12.16 17.37
CA ALA A 213 -7.20 -12.89 18.49
C ALA A 213 -6.13 -13.27 19.54
N ILE A 214 -4.95 -13.72 19.08
CA ILE A 214 -3.83 -14.07 19.95
C ILE A 214 -3.22 -12.81 20.59
N ILE A 215 -3.06 -11.72 19.83
CA ILE A 215 -2.60 -10.42 20.35
C ILE A 215 -3.56 -9.92 21.45
N CYS A 216 -4.88 -10.03 21.24
CA CYS A 216 -5.87 -9.63 22.22
C CYS A 216 -5.79 -10.48 23.50
N GLY A 217 -5.67 -11.80 23.36
CA GLY A 217 -5.53 -12.72 24.50
C GLY A 217 -4.25 -12.51 25.30
N THR A 218 -3.12 -12.36 24.60
CA THR A 218 -1.79 -12.14 25.22
C THR A 218 -1.67 -10.74 25.84
N SER A 219 -2.26 -9.72 25.23
CA SER A 219 -2.31 -8.35 25.80
C SER A 219 -3.14 -8.28 27.09
N LYS A 220 -4.22 -9.06 27.18
CA LYS A 220 -5.02 -9.16 28.42
C LYS A 220 -4.24 -9.84 29.55
N LEU A 221 -3.50 -10.91 29.23
CA LEU A 221 -2.62 -11.60 30.18
C LEU A 221 -1.46 -10.72 30.64
N ALA A 222 -0.86 -9.95 29.74
CA ALA A 222 0.19 -8.98 30.07
C ALA A 222 -0.30 -7.79 30.91
N GLN A 223 -1.59 -7.42 30.83
CA GLN A 223 -2.19 -6.39 31.69
C GLN A 223 -2.55 -6.89 33.09
N GLN A 224 -2.84 -8.19 33.26
CA GLN A 224 -3.16 -8.77 34.55
C GLN A 224 -1.92 -9.11 35.39
N ASP A 225 -0.77 -9.33 34.76
CA ASP A 225 0.45 -9.75 35.44
C ASP A 225 1.67 -9.03 34.84
N SER A 226 2.07 -7.90 35.44
CA SER A 226 3.09 -6.99 34.91
C SER A 226 4.53 -7.54 34.94
N ASP A 227 4.74 -8.73 35.53
CA ASP A 227 6.05 -9.39 35.57
C ASP A 227 6.24 -10.48 34.49
N ASN A 228 5.18 -10.79 33.72
CA ASN A 228 5.23 -11.80 32.66
C ASN A 228 5.85 -11.25 31.36
N LYS A 229 7.17 -11.04 31.37
CA LYS A 229 7.97 -10.64 30.19
C LYS A 229 7.78 -11.57 28.98
N SER A 230 7.43 -12.83 29.21
CA SER A 230 7.12 -13.81 28.17
C SER A 230 5.84 -13.47 27.39
N ALA A 231 4.79 -12.98 28.08
CA ALA A 231 3.53 -12.60 27.44
C ALA A 231 3.74 -11.38 26.54
N ALA A 232 4.51 -10.40 27.00
CA ALA A 232 4.83 -9.20 26.25
C ALA A 232 5.70 -9.49 25.00
N ASN A 233 6.72 -10.34 25.13
CA ASN A 233 7.54 -10.79 23.99
C ASN A 233 6.70 -11.56 22.95
N THR A 234 5.74 -12.35 23.41
CA THR A 234 4.81 -13.08 22.53
C THR A 234 3.92 -12.10 21.76
N THR A 235 3.36 -11.08 22.42
CA THR A 235 2.56 -10.04 21.75
C THR A 235 3.36 -9.32 20.65
N ILE A 236 4.62 -8.98 20.92
CA ILE A 236 5.52 -8.36 19.93
C ILE A 236 5.74 -9.31 18.74
N ALA A 237 6.04 -10.59 18.98
CA ALA A 237 6.24 -11.56 17.90
C ALA A 237 5.01 -11.70 16.99
N PHE A 238 3.80 -11.71 17.57
CA PHE A 238 2.56 -11.79 16.80
C PHE A 238 2.23 -10.49 16.04
N ILE A 239 2.64 -9.32 16.53
CA ILE A 239 2.56 -8.05 15.79
C ILE A 239 3.44 -8.11 14.53
N TYR A 240 4.66 -8.62 14.65
CA TYR A 240 5.55 -8.81 13.50
C TYR A 240 4.98 -9.82 12.52
N LEU A 241 4.46 -10.94 13.02
CA LEU A 241 3.84 -11.97 12.19
C LEU A 241 2.62 -11.43 11.42
N PHE A 242 1.75 -10.67 12.10
CA PHE A 242 0.65 -9.95 11.46
C PHE A 242 1.16 -9.01 10.37
N GLY A 243 2.19 -8.21 10.66
CA GLY A 243 2.81 -7.31 9.68
C GLY A 243 3.31 -8.05 8.44
N ILE A 244 3.94 -9.22 8.60
CA ILE A 244 4.43 -10.05 7.49
C ILE A 244 3.26 -10.57 6.65
N ILE A 245 2.25 -11.15 7.28
CA ILE A 245 1.09 -11.76 6.59
C ILE A 245 0.30 -10.68 5.86
N PHE A 246 0.09 -9.54 6.50
CA PHE A 246 -0.58 -8.39 5.90
C PHE A 246 0.21 -7.84 4.71
N SER A 247 1.53 -7.70 4.86
CA SER A 247 2.41 -7.22 3.79
C SER A 247 2.47 -8.19 2.61
N PHE A 248 2.44 -9.49 2.91
CA PHE A 248 2.45 -10.56 1.92
C PHE A 248 1.15 -10.60 1.11
N GLY A 249 0.00 -10.43 1.77
CA GLY A 249 -1.29 -10.55 1.12
C GLY A 249 -1.90 -9.25 0.65
N TRP A 250 -2.05 -8.32 1.58
CA TRP A 250 -2.90 -7.17 1.36
C TRP A 250 -2.20 -6.08 0.55
N THR A 251 -0.95 -5.78 0.90
CA THR A 251 -0.18 -4.66 0.29
C THR A 251 -0.07 -4.73 -1.24
N PRO A 252 0.33 -5.86 -1.87
CA PRO A 252 0.39 -5.93 -3.33
C PRO A 252 -1.01 -5.91 -3.97
N LEU A 253 -2.00 -6.50 -3.29
CA LEU A 253 -3.36 -6.62 -3.80
C LEU A 253 -4.15 -5.31 -3.70
N GLN A 254 -3.82 -4.41 -2.77
CA GLN A 254 -4.54 -3.16 -2.58
C GLN A 254 -4.52 -2.28 -3.82
N SER A 255 -3.38 -2.08 -4.47
CA SER A 255 -3.36 -1.33 -5.75
C SER A 255 -3.63 -2.21 -6.97
N MET A 256 -3.16 -3.45 -6.97
CA MET A 256 -3.35 -4.31 -8.14
C MET A 256 -4.83 -4.62 -8.36
N TYR A 257 -5.57 -5.02 -7.32
CA TYR A 257 -6.99 -5.35 -7.45
C TYR A 257 -7.83 -4.17 -7.95
N ILE A 258 -7.56 -2.95 -7.48
CA ILE A 258 -8.22 -1.74 -7.96
C ILE A 258 -7.90 -1.48 -9.44
N ALA A 259 -6.63 -1.59 -9.81
CA ALA A 259 -6.20 -1.41 -11.19
C ALA A 259 -6.78 -2.47 -12.15
N GLU A 260 -7.06 -3.68 -11.67
CA GLU A 260 -7.53 -4.80 -12.48
C GLU A 260 -9.04 -4.84 -12.66
N THR A 261 -9.79 -4.41 -11.63
CA THR A 261 -11.26 -4.42 -11.63
C THR A 261 -11.88 -3.26 -12.41
N LEU A 262 -11.14 -2.15 -12.59
CA LEU A 262 -11.62 -0.97 -13.29
C LEU A 262 -11.30 -1.00 -14.80
N SER A 263 -12.30 -0.63 -15.62
CA SER A 263 -12.13 -0.42 -17.07
C SER A 263 -11.30 0.82 -17.35
N THR A 264 -10.65 0.91 -18.52
CA THR A 264 -9.71 2.00 -18.86
C THR A 264 -10.32 3.40 -18.66
N SER A 265 -11.57 3.63 -19.06
CA SER A 265 -12.33 4.87 -18.83
C SER A 265 -12.57 5.20 -17.35
N THR A 266 -13.03 4.21 -16.57
CA THR A 266 -13.39 4.42 -15.17
C THR A 266 -12.21 4.29 -14.21
N ARG A 267 -11.05 3.83 -14.68
CA ARG A 267 -9.89 3.52 -13.84
C ARG A 267 -9.34 4.74 -13.11
N ALA A 268 -9.17 5.86 -13.78
CA ALA A 268 -8.67 7.08 -13.14
C ALA A 268 -9.65 7.56 -12.06
N LYS A 269 -10.94 7.68 -12.40
CA LYS A 269 -12.00 8.12 -11.48
C LYS A 269 -12.18 7.15 -10.30
N GLY A 270 -12.22 5.85 -10.56
CA GLY A 270 -12.39 4.80 -9.54
C GLY A 270 -11.17 4.65 -8.63
N THR A 271 -9.95 4.82 -9.16
CA THR A 271 -8.74 4.86 -8.34
C THR A 271 -8.71 6.10 -7.45
N ALA A 272 -9.16 7.26 -7.95
CA ALA A 272 -9.29 8.47 -7.14
C ALA A 272 -10.29 8.30 -6.00
N VAL A 273 -11.47 7.74 -6.27
CA VAL A 273 -12.49 7.44 -5.24
C VAL A 273 -11.99 6.41 -4.23
N GLY A 274 -11.29 5.36 -4.69
CA GLY A 274 -10.66 4.38 -3.81
C GLY A 274 -9.60 5.01 -2.90
N ASN A 275 -8.75 5.89 -3.43
CA ASN A 275 -7.78 6.63 -2.63
C ASN A 275 -8.46 7.57 -1.63
N LEU A 276 -9.52 8.29 -2.02
CA LEU A 276 -10.28 9.14 -1.11
C LEU A 276 -10.86 8.31 0.05
N ALA A 277 -11.50 7.18 -0.25
CA ALA A 277 -12.05 6.28 0.77
C ALA A 277 -10.96 5.74 1.70
N SER A 278 -9.80 5.35 1.15
CA SER A 278 -8.65 4.92 1.94
C SER A 278 -8.17 6.02 2.89
N ASN A 279 -8.03 7.25 2.42
CA ASN A 279 -7.61 8.39 3.25
C ASN A 279 -8.64 8.72 4.34
N VAL A 280 -9.94 8.66 4.02
CA VAL A 280 -11.01 8.86 5.02
C VAL A 280 -10.97 7.76 6.08
N SER A 281 -10.86 6.48 5.69
CA SER A 281 -10.72 5.38 6.65
C SER A 281 -9.45 5.52 7.50
N SER A 282 -8.33 5.93 6.90
CA SER A 282 -7.09 6.18 7.63
C SER A 282 -7.25 7.30 8.66
N ALA A 283 -7.88 8.42 8.30
CA ALA A 283 -8.15 9.51 9.22
C ALA A 283 -9.05 9.06 10.39
N VAL A 284 -10.14 8.34 10.11
CA VAL A 284 -11.05 7.82 11.15
C VAL A 284 -10.29 6.96 12.16
N ILE A 285 -9.42 6.07 11.68
CA ILE A 285 -8.62 5.21 12.56
C ILE A 285 -7.57 6.02 13.32
N GLN A 286 -6.87 6.94 12.65
CA GLN A 286 -5.80 7.73 13.28
C GLN A 286 -6.33 8.60 14.41
N TYR A 287 -7.47 9.25 14.21
CA TYR A 287 -8.10 10.09 15.23
C TYR A 287 -8.91 9.30 16.26
N GLY A 288 -9.54 8.18 15.85
CA GLY A 288 -10.35 7.35 16.73
C GLY A 288 -9.56 6.40 17.63
N SER A 289 -8.37 6.00 17.22
CA SER A 289 -7.56 5.00 17.93
C SER A 289 -7.03 5.50 19.29
N GLY A 290 -6.70 6.78 19.43
CA GLY A 290 -6.27 7.38 20.70
C GLY A 290 -7.35 7.29 21.81
N PRO A 291 -8.54 7.90 21.60
CA PRO A 291 -9.65 7.83 22.57
C PRO A 291 -10.18 6.41 22.80
N ALA A 292 -10.23 5.58 21.75
CA ALA A 292 -10.71 4.21 21.87
C ALA A 292 -9.79 3.36 22.76
N PHE A 293 -8.47 3.55 22.69
CA PHE A 293 -7.54 2.83 23.56
C PHE A 293 -7.64 3.28 25.03
N GLN A 294 -7.85 4.57 25.29
CA GLN A 294 -8.03 5.09 26.65
C GLN A 294 -9.28 4.53 27.34
N ASN A 295 -10.37 4.32 26.59
CA ASN A 295 -11.63 3.84 27.14
C ASN A 295 -11.81 2.32 27.10
N ILE A 296 -11.22 1.63 26.11
CA ILE A 296 -11.50 0.20 25.82
C ILE A 296 -10.28 -0.70 26.09
N GLY A 297 -9.07 -0.14 26.20
CA GLY A 297 -7.85 -0.89 26.56
C GLY A 297 -7.58 -2.08 25.62
N ALA A 298 -7.34 -3.27 26.19
CA ALA A 298 -7.01 -4.48 25.44
C ALA A 298 -8.14 -4.98 24.52
N TYR A 299 -9.39 -4.57 24.73
CA TYR A 299 -10.54 -4.98 23.91
C TYR A 299 -10.62 -4.25 22.56
N PHE A 300 -9.83 -3.19 22.34
CA PHE A 300 -9.82 -2.48 21.06
C PHE A 300 -9.33 -3.37 19.91
N TYR A 301 -8.49 -4.37 20.21
CA TYR A 301 -8.03 -5.36 19.24
C TYR A 301 -9.13 -6.31 18.77
N LEU A 302 -10.20 -6.52 19.55
CA LEU A 302 -11.36 -7.31 19.11
C LEU A 302 -12.16 -6.66 17.99
N VAL A 303 -12.05 -5.33 17.82
CA VAL A 303 -12.70 -4.63 16.69
C VAL A 303 -12.01 -4.97 15.36
N PHE A 304 -10.78 -5.46 15.41
CA PHE A 304 -9.99 -5.86 14.24
C PHE A 304 -10.01 -7.37 13.96
N VAL A 305 -10.63 -8.17 14.84
CA VAL A 305 -10.80 -9.64 14.68
C VAL A 305 -12.05 -9.94 13.86
#